data_AF-A0A9W9G1F5-F1
#
_entry.id   AF-A0A9W9G1F5-F1
#
_cell.length_a   1.000
_cell.length_b   1.000
_cell.length_c   1.000
_cell.angle_alpha   90.00
_cell.angle_beta   90.00
_cell.angle_gamma   90.00
#
_symmetry.space_group_name_H-M   'P 1'
#
loop_
_entity.id
_entity.type
_entity.pdbx_description
1 polymer ?
#
loop_
_entity_poly.entity_id
_entity_poly.type
_entity_poly.pdbx_seq_one_letter_code
_entity_poly.pdbx_strand_id
1 'polypeptide(L)'
;MIFNAGEEHRPALDRIGSGILMLEKFGFEIYASIDGYSRFIVRIYIEVSARTAISVLRQYLDAAQSNGSIPRVLRVDLGTETVQLGDTYLLLRRSANNLPGYRTTVQLGDCFFYGRSVENQPIEAWWGQLATSSLFLYYEYLHKLQKEGHFSRDYIPEQVSLLAIYMPILRSRIHSYVNTYNIYPIRA
;
A
#
# COMPACT_ATOMS: atom_id res chain seq x y z
N MET A 1 10.45 -7.53 -0.84
CA MET A 1 9.44 -6.46 -0.66
C MET A 1 8.17 -6.90 -1.37
N ILE A 2 7.04 -6.86 -0.67
CA ILE A 2 5.71 -7.06 -1.23
C ILE A 2 5.10 -5.67 -1.37
N PHE A 3 4.72 -5.28 -2.58
CA PHE A 3 4.04 -4.02 -2.86
C PHE A 3 2.59 -4.34 -3.25
N ASN A 4 1.63 -3.80 -2.50
CA ASN A 4 0.23 -4.13 -2.68
C ASN A 4 -0.60 -2.84 -2.72
N ALA A 5 -1.24 -2.63 -3.87
CA ALA A 5 -2.40 -1.79 -4.02
C ALA A 5 -3.60 -2.69 -3.72
N GLY A 6 -4.36 -2.44 -2.66
CA GLY A 6 -5.49 -3.30 -2.31
C GLY A 6 -6.46 -3.42 -3.49
N GLU A 7 -6.43 -4.56 -4.20
CA GLU A 7 -7.24 -4.79 -5.39
C GLU A 7 -8.52 -5.60 -5.07
N GLU A 8 -9.55 -5.30 -5.87
CA GLU A 8 -10.97 -5.59 -5.72
C GLU A 8 -11.41 -7.04 -6.01
N HIS A 9 -10.51 -7.98 -6.32
CA HIS A 9 -10.92 -9.34 -6.69
C HIS A 9 -11.08 -10.25 -5.47
N ARG A 10 -12.04 -9.94 -4.59
CA ARG A 10 -12.51 -10.88 -3.56
C ARG A 10 -14.03 -11.04 -3.66
N PRO A 11 -14.53 -12.29 -3.83
CA PRO A 11 -15.96 -12.53 -3.81
C PRO A 11 -16.50 -12.10 -2.44
N ALA A 12 -17.67 -11.47 -2.45
CA ALA A 12 -18.38 -10.95 -1.28
C ALA A 12 -18.29 -11.92 -0.09
N LEU A 13 -17.39 -11.64 0.85
CA LEU A 13 -17.37 -12.25 2.16
C LEU A 13 -17.87 -11.20 3.14
N ASP A 14 -19.17 -11.30 3.42
CA ASP A 14 -19.81 -10.82 4.63
C ASP A 14 -18.98 -11.25 5.85
N ARG A 15 -18.15 -10.33 6.36
CA ARG A 15 -17.66 -10.18 7.74
C ARG A 15 -16.42 -9.30 7.70
N ILE A 16 -16.58 -8.03 8.10
CA ILE A 16 -15.51 -7.06 8.32
C ILE A 16 -14.53 -7.03 7.15
N GLY A 17 -14.99 -6.48 6.01
CA GLY A 17 -14.18 -6.34 4.81
C GLY A 17 -12.81 -5.75 5.13
N SER A 18 -11.76 -6.42 4.68
CA SER A 18 -10.34 -6.03 4.74
C SER A 18 -10.16 -4.52 4.86
N GLY A 19 -9.59 -4.06 5.97
CA GLY A 19 -9.67 -2.65 6.41
C GLY A 19 -9.11 -1.58 5.47
N ILE A 20 -8.50 -1.96 4.35
CA ILE A 20 -8.12 -1.07 3.25
C ILE A 20 -9.35 -0.56 2.49
N LEU A 21 -10.31 -1.45 2.19
CA LEU A 21 -11.52 -1.13 1.41
C LEU A 21 -12.51 -0.23 2.17
N MET A 22 -12.28 -0.04 3.48
CA MET A 22 -13.15 0.76 4.34
C MET A 22 -13.08 2.25 4.01
N LEU A 23 -11.86 2.79 3.80
CA LEU A 23 -11.65 4.22 3.59
C LEU A 23 -11.64 4.64 2.12
N GLU A 24 -11.46 3.68 1.22
CA GLU A 24 -11.49 3.89 -0.23
C GLU A 24 -12.82 4.52 -0.69
N LYS A 25 -13.94 4.13 -0.06
CA LYS A 25 -15.27 4.68 -0.35
C LYS A 25 -15.36 6.19 -0.13
N PHE A 26 -14.48 6.74 0.70
CA PHE A 26 -14.38 8.17 1.00
C PHE A 26 -13.25 8.86 0.23
N GLY A 27 -12.59 8.16 -0.69
CA GLY A 27 -11.53 8.69 -1.55
C GLY A 27 -10.12 8.64 -0.96
N PHE A 28 -9.94 7.97 0.19
CA PHE A 28 -8.61 7.72 0.76
C PHE A 28 -8.07 6.39 0.26
N GLU A 29 -7.01 6.43 -0.54
CA GLU A 29 -6.28 5.23 -0.95
C GLU A 29 -5.00 5.11 -0.13
N ILE A 30 -4.75 3.90 0.36
CA ILE A 30 -3.59 3.58 1.17
C ILE A 30 -2.83 2.45 0.48
N TYR A 31 -1.57 2.71 0.15
CA TYR A 31 -0.65 1.74 -0.40
C TYR A 31 0.44 1.46 0.62
N ALA A 32 0.81 0.19 0.78
CA ALA A 32 1.89 -0.18 1.68
C ALA A 32 2.83 -1.17 1.03
N SER A 33 4.05 -1.16 1.54
CA SER A 33 5.07 -2.12 1.18
C SER A 33 5.70 -2.72 2.42
N ILE A 34 5.76 -4.04 2.45
CA ILE A 34 6.29 -4.81 3.58
C ILE A 34 7.50 -5.63 3.13
N ASP A 35 8.47 -5.78 4.02
CA ASP A 35 9.51 -6.75 3.82
C ASP A 35 9.01 -8.18 4.11
N GLY A 36 9.26 -9.09 3.16
CA GLY A 36 8.75 -10.45 3.21
C GLY A 36 9.45 -11.32 4.27
N TYR A 37 10.61 -10.90 4.78
CA TYR A 37 11.36 -11.63 5.79
C TYR A 37 11.17 -11.00 7.18
N SER A 38 11.55 -9.73 7.33
CA SER A 38 11.53 -9.01 8.62
C SER A 38 10.15 -8.46 9.01
N ARG A 39 9.14 -8.57 8.14
CA ARG A 39 7.80 -7.96 8.29
C ARG A 39 7.84 -6.44 8.52
N PHE A 40 8.99 -5.81 8.33
CA PHE A 40 9.15 -4.38 8.47
C PHE A 40 8.34 -3.66 7.38
N ILE A 41 7.55 -2.65 7.76
CA ILE A 41 6.87 -1.79 6.80
C ILE A 41 7.89 -0.83 6.21
N VAL A 42 8.26 -1.12 4.97
CA VAL A 42 9.28 -0.39 4.22
C VAL A 42 8.77 1.01 3.87
N ARG A 43 7.50 1.11 3.47
CA ARG A 43 6.85 2.40 3.20
C ARG A 43 5.34 2.29 3.19
N ILE A 44 4.70 3.40 3.52
CA ILE A 44 3.26 3.63 3.39
C ILE A 44 3.00 4.93 2.63
N TYR A 45 2.04 4.90 1.72
CA TYR A 45 1.53 6.05 0.98
C TYR A 45 0.04 6.17 1.22
N ILE A 46 -0.41 7.40 1.41
CA ILE A 46 -1.83 7.72 1.61
C ILE A 46 -2.12 8.88 0.68
N GLU A 47 -2.90 8.63 -0.35
CA GLU A 47 -3.17 9.59 -1.42
C GLU A 47 -4.65 9.62 -1.79
N VAL A 48 -4.98 10.57 -2.66
CA VAL A 48 -6.29 10.64 -3.30
C VAL A 48 -6.34 9.59 -4.40
N SER A 49 -7.55 9.12 -4.74
CA SER A 49 -7.73 8.03 -5.69
C SER A 49 -6.94 8.22 -6.98
N ALA A 50 -5.95 7.35 -7.20
CA ALA A 50 -5.03 7.45 -8.31
C ALA A 50 -4.56 6.08 -8.77
N ARG A 51 -5.47 5.09 -8.84
CA ARG A 51 -5.31 3.74 -9.42
C ARG A 51 -4.80 3.72 -10.86
N THR A 52 -3.53 4.07 -11.05
CA THR A 52 -2.89 4.20 -12.36
C THR A 52 -1.50 3.60 -12.30
N ALA A 53 -1.05 3.01 -13.40
CA ALA A 53 0.28 2.41 -13.43
C ALA A 53 1.41 3.40 -13.12
N ILE A 54 1.20 4.67 -13.48
CA ILE A 54 2.13 5.76 -13.23
C ILE A 54 2.20 6.10 -11.73
N SER A 55 1.09 6.11 -11.01
CA SER A 55 1.10 6.44 -9.57
C SER A 55 1.82 5.34 -8.79
N VAL A 56 1.52 4.07 -9.08
CA VAL A 56 2.16 2.90 -8.45
C VAL A 56 3.66 2.91 -8.72
N LEU A 57 4.05 3.17 -9.97
CA LEU A 57 5.46 3.30 -10.33
C LEU A 57 6.14 4.45 -9.59
N ARG A 58 5.51 5.63 -9.54
CA ARG A 58 6.03 6.80 -8.82
C ARG A 58 6.23 6.48 -7.35
N GLN A 59 5.23 5.91 -6.70
CA GLN A 59 5.30 5.49 -5.30
C GLN A 59 6.44 4.49 -5.08
N TYR A 60 6.67 3.56 -6.01
CA TYR A 60 7.82 2.66 -5.91
C TYR A 60 9.16 3.41 -6.01
N LEU A 61 9.30 4.31 -6.99
CA LEU A 61 10.54 5.08 -7.19
C LEU A 61 10.84 5.99 -6.00
N ASP A 62 9.84 6.68 -5.48
CA ASP A 62 9.97 7.51 -4.29
C ASP A 62 10.42 6.65 -3.08
N ALA A 63 9.92 5.40 -2.98
CA ALA A 63 10.31 4.47 -1.93
C ALA A 63 11.77 4.04 -2.06
N ALA A 64 12.18 3.66 -3.26
CA ALA A 64 13.55 3.28 -3.57
C ALA A 64 14.53 4.43 -3.29
N GLN A 65 14.17 5.65 -3.67
CA GLN A 65 14.99 6.84 -3.45
C GLN A 65 15.16 7.16 -1.97
N SER A 66 14.07 7.21 -1.19
CA SER A 66 14.17 7.56 0.24
C SER A 66 14.84 6.49 1.07
N ASN A 67 14.68 5.21 0.72
CA ASN A 67 15.35 4.11 1.41
C ASN A 67 16.83 3.97 1.02
N GLY A 68 17.28 4.68 -0.03
CA GLY A 68 18.63 4.57 -0.58
C GLY A 68 18.98 3.16 -1.08
N SER A 69 17.97 2.30 -1.27
CA SER A 69 18.16 0.90 -1.60
C SER A 69 16.94 0.35 -2.33
N ILE A 70 17.19 -0.61 -3.22
CA ILE A 70 16.15 -1.37 -3.91
C ILE A 70 16.14 -2.82 -3.41
N PRO A 71 14.97 -3.45 -3.28
CA PRO A 71 14.89 -4.83 -2.82
C PRO A 71 15.58 -5.78 -3.79
N ARG A 72 16.03 -6.94 -3.29
CA ARG A 72 16.61 -7.98 -4.15
C ARG A 72 15.58 -8.64 -5.06
N VAL A 73 14.40 -8.85 -4.48
CA VAL A 73 13.23 -9.44 -5.12
C VAL A 73 12.03 -8.56 -4.80
N LEU A 74 11.33 -8.13 -5.84
CA LEU A 74 10.09 -7.40 -5.77
C LEU A 74 8.93 -8.35 -6.09
N ARG A 75 7.97 -8.42 -5.16
CA ARG A 75 6.72 -9.14 -5.35
C ARG A 75 5.59 -8.12 -5.41
N VAL A 76 4.68 -8.30 -6.36
CA VAL A 76 3.60 -7.35 -6.60
C VAL A 76 2.32 -8.12 -6.92
N ASP A 77 1.18 -7.56 -6.55
CA ASP A 77 -0.11 -8.11 -6.95
C ASP A 77 -0.29 -8.01 -8.47
N LEU A 78 -0.99 -9.00 -9.03
CA LEU A 78 -1.32 -9.05 -10.44
C LEU A 78 -2.44 -8.05 -10.72
N GLY A 79 -2.06 -6.80 -11.02
CA GLY A 79 -2.97 -5.72 -11.32
C GLY A 79 -2.57 -5.00 -12.61
N THR A 80 -3.52 -4.31 -13.24
CA THR A 80 -3.23 -3.50 -14.45
C THR A 80 -2.33 -2.30 -14.13
N GLU A 81 -2.34 -1.86 -12.88
CA GLU A 81 -1.53 -0.77 -12.35
C GLU A 81 -0.06 -1.16 -12.14
N THR A 82 0.28 -2.46 -12.16
CA THR A 82 1.62 -2.92 -11.81
C THR A 82 2.46 -3.33 -13.01
N VAL A 83 1.88 -3.23 -14.22
CA VAL A 83 2.52 -3.65 -15.49
C VAL A 83 3.82 -2.88 -15.75
N GLN A 84 3.83 -1.55 -15.56
CA GLN A 84 5.02 -0.71 -15.80
C GLN A 84 6.12 -0.91 -14.75
N LEU A 85 5.79 -1.52 -13.61
CA LEU A 85 6.70 -1.68 -12.50
C LEU A 85 7.77 -2.74 -12.77
N GLY A 86 7.42 -3.81 -13.48
CA GLY A 86 8.34 -4.91 -13.79
C GLY A 86 9.53 -4.47 -14.64
N ASP A 87 9.26 -3.82 -15.77
CA ASP A 87 10.29 -3.35 -16.70
C ASP A 87 11.19 -2.29 -16.06
N THR A 88 10.59 -1.33 -15.36
CA THR A 88 11.33 -0.27 -14.68
C THR A 88 12.21 -0.84 -13.58
N TYR A 89 11.70 -1.79 -12.80
CA TYR A 89 12.47 -2.46 -11.75
C TYR A 89 13.65 -3.26 -12.34
N LEU A 90 13.45 -3.96 -13.44
CA LEU A 90 14.53 -4.69 -14.12
C LEU A 90 15.64 -3.74 -14.59
N LEU A 91 15.28 -2.58 -15.15
CA LEU A 91 16.24 -1.56 -15.56
C LEU A 91 17.05 -1.03 -14.36
N LEU A 92 16.37 -0.69 -13.26
CA LEU A 92 17.02 -0.26 -12.02
C LEU A 92 17.97 -1.33 -11.48
N ARG A 93 17.53 -2.59 -11.48
CA ARG A 93 18.34 -3.74 -11.06
C ARG A 93 19.62 -3.88 -11.89
N ARG A 94 19.53 -3.68 -13.21
CA ARG A 94 20.69 -3.72 -14.12
C ARG A 94 21.60 -2.51 -13.95
N SER A 95 21.05 -1.33 -13.67
CA SER A 95 21.88 -0.14 -13.37
C SER A 95 22.67 -0.29 -12.07
N ALA A 96 22.14 -1.09 -11.13
CA ALA A 96 22.78 -1.43 -9.86
C ALA A 96 23.88 -2.51 -9.98
N ASN A 97 24.22 -2.98 -11.19
CA ASN A 97 25.17 -4.08 -11.43
C ASN A 97 26.61 -3.84 -10.90
N ASN A 98 26.97 -2.59 -10.58
CA ASN A 98 28.27 -2.27 -10.00
C ASN A 98 28.33 -2.47 -8.48
N LEU A 99 27.22 -2.83 -7.83
CA LEU A 99 27.16 -3.05 -6.38
C LEU A 99 27.49 -4.51 -6.01
N PRO A 100 28.30 -4.74 -4.95
CA PRO A 100 28.64 -6.09 -4.51
C PRO A 100 27.38 -6.89 -4.11
N GLY A 101 27.28 -8.13 -4.59
CA GLY A 101 26.15 -9.02 -4.32
C GLY A 101 25.02 -9.02 -5.37
N TYR A 102 25.12 -8.19 -6.41
CA TYR A 102 24.25 -8.26 -7.59
C TYR A 102 24.87 -9.12 -8.69
N ARG A 103 24.01 -9.86 -9.43
CA ARG A 103 24.43 -10.61 -10.62
C ARG A 103 24.52 -9.67 -11.82
N THR A 104 25.55 -9.81 -12.63
CA THR A 104 25.76 -9.00 -13.86
C THR A 104 24.67 -9.22 -14.92
N THR A 105 24.03 -10.40 -14.90
CA THR A 105 22.94 -10.78 -15.82
C THR A 105 21.71 -11.18 -15.01
N VAL A 106 20.84 -10.21 -14.69
CA VAL A 106 19.53 -10.44 -14.07
C VAL A 106 18.45 -10.43 -15.16
N GLN A 107 17.61 -11.47 -15.18
CA GLN A 107 16.39 -11.52 -15.97
C GLN A 107 15.17 -11.15 -15.11
N LEU A 108 14.05 -10.79 -15.74
CA LEU A 108 12.84 -10.36 -15.03
C LEU A 108 12.38 -11.42 -14.02
N GLY A 109 12.34 -12.70 -14.44
CA GLY A 109 11.93 -13.82 -13.59
C GLY A 109 12.86 -14.15 -12.42
N ASP A 110 14.06 -13.56 -12.37
CA ASP A 110 14.98 -13.72 -11.23
C ASP A 110 14.69 -12.75 -10.09
N CYS A 111 14.03 -11.63 -10.39
CA CYS A 111 13.89 -10.51 -9.45
C CYS A 111 12.46 -10.00 -9.28
N PHE A 112 11.56 -10.24 -10.23
CA PHE A 112 10.19 -9.75 -10.22
C PHE A 112 9.21 -10.91 -10.29
N PHE A 113 8.24 -10.95 -9.36
CA PHE A 113 7.22 -11.98 -9.31
C PHE A 113 5.85 -11.38 -9.05
N TYR A 114 4.85 -11.87 -9.78
CA TYR A 114 3.46 -11.66 -9.39
C TYR A 114 3.12 -12.59 -8.22
N GLY A 115 2.70 -12.01 -7.10
CA GLY A 115 2.36 -12.75 -5.89
C GLY A 115 1.02 -13.47 -6.02
N ARG A 116 0.94 -14.71 -5.56
CA ARG A 116 -0.36 -15.36 -5.31
C ARG A 116 -0.96 -14.83 -4.00
N SER A 117 -2.28 -14.79 -3.88
CA SER A 117 -2.96 -14.30 -2.65
C SER A 117 -2.51 -15.00 -1.36
N VAL A 118 -2.00 -16.23 -1.45
CA VAL A 118 -1.44 -17.00 -0.31
C VAL A 118 -0.07 -16.46 0.15
N GLU A 119 0.68 -15.80 -0.73
CA GLU A 119 1.99 -15.22 -0.42
C GLU A 119 1.86 -13.80 0.15
N ASN A 120 0.68 -13.18 0.00
CA ASN A 120 0.35 -11.85 0.53
C ASN A 120 -0.16 -11.88 1.97
N GLN A 121 -0.29 -13.05 2.61
CA GLN A 121 -0.72 -13.18 4.01
C GLN A 121 -0.03 -12.22 4.99
N PRO A 122 1.28 -11.94 4.88
CA PRO A 122 1.95 -10.99 5.78
C PRO A 122 1.39 -9.57 5.71
N ILE A 123 1.18 -9.06 4.50
CA ILE A 123 0.67 -7.71 4.30
C ILE A 123 -0.82 -7.64 4.68
N GLU A 124 -1.58 -8.69 4.37
CA GLU A 124 -2.99 -8.83 4.75
C GLU A 124 -3.20 -8.87 6.27
N ALA A 125 -2.37 -9.64 6.98
CA ALA A 125 -2.41 -9.69 8.44
C ALA A 125 -2.08 -8.32 9.06
N TRP A 126 -1.08 -7.62 8.51
CA TRP A 126 -0.74 -6.27 8.92
C TRP A 126 -1.88 -5.28 8.66
N TRP A 127 -2.54 -5.36 7.50
CA TRP A 127 -3.71 -4.54 7.18
C TRP A 127 -4.85 -4.75 8.18
N GLY A 128 -5.12 -5.99 8.59
CA GLY A 128 -6.12 -6.29 9.63
C GLY A 128 -5.79 -5.64 10.98
N GLN A 129 -4.51 -5.59 11.36
CA GLN A 129 -4.07 -4.92 12.59
C GLN A 129 -4.19 -3.40 12.50
N LEU A 130 -3.79 -2.79 11.38
CA LEU A 130 -3.95 -1.36 11.14
C LEU A 130 -5.43 -0.95 11.16
N ALA A 131 -6.28 -1.75 10.51
CA ALA A 131 -7.72 -1.54 10.47
C ALA A 131 -8.32 -1.43 11.88
N THR A 132 -8.06 -2.46 12.69
CA THR A 132 -8.61 -2.59 14.04
C THR A 132 -8.07 -1.53 14.99
N SER A 133 -6.79 -1.19 14.88
CA SER A 133 -6.11 -0.29 15.82
C SER A 133 -6.30 1.20 15.53
N SER A 134 -6.39 1.57 14.24
CA SER A 134 -6.27 2.98 13.84
C SER A 134 -7.34 3.44 12.88
N LEU A 135 -7.84 2.60 11.97
CA LEU A 135 -8.74 3.06 10.90
C LEU A 135 -10.23 2.92 11.23
N PHE A 136 -10.60 1.94 12.06
CA PHE A 136 -11.99 1.62 12.36
C PHE A 136 -12.78 2.82 12.91
N LEU A 137 -12.17 3.59 13.82
CA LEU A 137 -12.79 4.81 14.38
C LEU A 137 -13.13 5.85 13.29
N TYR A 138 -12.20 6.08 12.36
CA TYR A 138 -12.43 7.03 11.27
C TYR A 138 -13.48 6.50 10.30
N TYR A 139 -13.44 5.20 10.00
CA TYR A 139 -14.44 4.57 9.17
C TYR A 139 -15.85 4.73 9.75
N GLU A 140 -16.06 4.42 11.04
CA GLU A 140 -17.36 4.57 11.70
C GLU A 140 -17.84 6.03 11.67
N TYR A 141 -16.94 6.97 11.92
CA TYR A 141 -17.28 8.39 11.91
C TYR A 141 -17.66 8.89 10.51
N LEU A 142 -16.88 8.59 9.48
CA LEU A 142 -17.16 9.00 8.10
C LEU A 142 -18.43 8.32 7.57
N HIS A 143 -18.65 7.06 7.94
CA HIS A 143 -19.88 6.34 7.61
C HIS A 143 -21.10 6.95 8.30
N LYS A 144 -20.96 7.44 9.54
CA LYS A 144 -22.01 8.19 10.23
C LYS A 144 -22.33 9.49 9.51
N LEU A 145 -21.32 10.28 9.12
CA LEU A 145 -21.52 11.51 8.34
C LEU A 145 -22.29 11.25 7.05
N GLN A 146 -21.95 10.17 6.34
CA GLN A 146 -22.67 9.78 5.13
C GLN A 146 -24.13 9.41 5.41
N LYS A 147 -24.38 8.61 6.47
CA LYS A 147 -25.72 8.20 6.86
C LYS A 147 -26.62 9.37 7.28
N GLU A 148 -26.05 10.39 7.90
CA GLU A 148 -26.74 11.60 8.34
C GLU A 148 -26.94 12.63 7.20
N GLY A 149 -26.41 12.35 6.01
CA GLY A 149 -26.53 13.26 4.85
C GLY A 149 -25.56 14.44 4.90
N HIS A 150 -24.53 14.40 5.75
CA HIS A 150 -23.48 15.40 5.83
C HIS A 150 -22.33 15.16 4.85
N PHE A 151 -22.34 14.03 4.15
CA PHE A 151 -21.39 13.69 3.11
C PHE A 151 -22.06 12.86 2.02
N SER A 152 -21.85 13.23 0.76
CA SER A 152 -22.18 12.46 -0.40
C SER A 152 -21.01 12.43 -1.39
N ARG A 153 -20.77 11.22 -1.93
CA ARG A 153 -19.75 10.95 -2.94
C ARG A 153 -20.10 11.55 -4.31
N ASP A 154 -21.31 12.04 -4.49
CA ASP A 154 -21.73 12.67 -5.75
C ASP A 154 -21.35 14.16 -5.81
N TYR A 155 -20.97 14.76 -4.67
CA TYR A 155 -20.67 16.18 -4.57
C TYR A 155 -19.17 16.41 -4.38
N ILE A 156 -18.54 17.02 -5.40
CA ILE A 156 -17.10 17.32 -5.40
C ILE A 156 -16.68 18.21 -4.21
N PRO A 157 -17.41 19.29 -3.84
CA PRO A 157 -16.99 20.14 -2.72
C PRO A 157 -16.92 19.38 -1.39
N GLU A 158 -17.83 18.44 -1.15
CA GLU A 158 -17.85 17.63 0.06
C GLU A 158 -16.69 16.64 0.09
N GLN A 159 -16.40 15.98 -1.03
CA GLN A 159 -15.22 15.13 -1.18
C GLN A 159 -13.92 15.90 -0.92
N VAL A 160 -13.76 17.06 -1.56
CA VAL A 160 -12.57 17.89 -1.36
C VAL A 160 -12.44 18.36 0.08
N SER A 161 -13.54 18.76 0.72
CA SER A 161 -13.55 19.19 2.13
C SER A 161 -13.14 18.04 3.06
N LEU A 162 -13.70 16.86 2.83
CA LEU A 162 -13.41 15.66 3.62
C LEU A 162 -11.94 15.24 3.48
N LEU A 163 -11.41 15.23 2.25
CA LEU A 163 -10.00 14.96 1.99
C LEU A 163 -9.10 16.03 2.63
N ALA A 164 -9.41 17.31 2.46
CA ALA A 164 -8.60 18.40 3.01
C ALA A 164 -8.46 18.34 4.53
N ILE A 165 -9.54 17.97 5.23
CA ILE A 165 -9.56 17.88 6.69
C ILE A 165 -8.92 16.59 7.20
N TYR A 166 -9.34 15.44 6.67
CA TYR A 166 -9.00 14.14 7.26
C TYR A 166 -7.73 13.51 6.69
N MET A 167 -7.31 13.85 5.46
CA MET A 167 -6.06 13.34 4.86
C MET A 167 -4.82 13.60 5.74
N PRO A 168 -4.54 14.84 6.21
CA PRO A 168 -3.36 15.08 7.05
C PRO A 168 -3.44 14.35 8.40
N ILE A 169 -4.64 14.23 8.97
CA ILE A 169 -4.88 13.52 10.23
C ILE A 169 -4.60 12.03 10.07
N LEU A 170 -5.18 11.41 9.04
CA LEU A 170 -4.97 10.00 8.72
C LEU A 170 -3.50 9.72 8.43
N ARG A 171 -2.83 10.56 7.63
CA ARG A 171 -1.39 10.47 7.38
C ARG A 171 -0.58 10.44 8.67
N SER A 172 -0.76 11.44 9.54
CA SER A 172 -0.04 11.50 10.81
C SER A 172 -0.30 10.27 11.67
N ARG A 173 -1.57 9.84 11.79
CA ARG A 173 -1.95 8.70 12.61
C ARG A 173 -1.39 7.38 12.09
N ILE A 174 -1.50 7.13 10.80
CA ILE A 174 -1.02 5.91 10.15
C ILE A 174 0.52 5.85 10.20
N HIS A 175 1.21 6.96 9.93
CA HIS A 175 2.67 7.01 10.06
C HIS A 175 3.12 6.74 11.51
N SER A 176 2.43 7.31 12.51
CA SER A 176 2.71 7.01 13.91
C SER A 176 2.49 5.53 14.23
N TYR A 177 1.42 4.92 13.71
CA TYR A 177 1.17 3.50 13.88
C TYR A 177 2.29 2.64 13.25
N VAL A 178 2.70 2.96 12.01
CA VAL A 178 3.78 2.25 11.32
C VAL A 178 5.10 2.35 12.08
N ASN A 179 5.44 3.52 12.62
CA ASN A 179 6.64 3.69 13.44
C ASN A 179 6.59 2.80 14.68
N THR A 180 5.46 2.79 15.40
CA THR A 180 5.26 1.91 16.55
C THR A 180 5.36 0.44 16.15
N TYR A 181 4.70 0.04 15.06
CA TYR A 181 4.73 -1.33 14.55
C TYR A 181 6.17 -1.79 14.24
N ASN A 182 6.95 -0.94 13.57
CA ASN A 182 8.31 -1.25 13.17
C ASN A 182 9.32 -1.28 14.33
N ILE A 183 9.02 -0.66 15.48
CA ILE A 183 9.87 -0.72 16.69
C ILE A 183 9.80 -2.10 17.35
N TYR A 184 8.65 -2.77 17.29
CA TYR A 184 8.47 -4.05 17.96
C TYR A 184 8.87 -5.21 17.04
N PRO A 185 9.88 -6.02 17.41
CA PRO A 185 10.21 -7.22 16.66
C PRO A 185 9.03 -8.20 16.67
N ILE A 186 8.81 -8.85 15.52
CA ILE A 186 7.65 -9.68 15.19
C ILE A 186 7.26 -10.63 16.34
N ARG A 187 5.97 -10.61 16.71
CA ARG A 187 5.33 -11.73 17.41
C ARG A 187 5.00 -12.78 16.36
N ALA A 188 5.64 -13.94 16.47
CA ALA A 188 5.33 -15.14 15.68
C ALA A 188 3.89 -15.59 15.88
#